data_AF-A0A9P6MWG1-F1
#
_entry.id   AF-A0A9P6MWG1-F1
#
_cell.length_a   1.000
_cell.length_b   1.000
_cell.length_c   1.000
_cell.angle_alpha   90.00
_cell.angle_beta   90.00
_cell.angle_gamma   90.00
#
_symmetry.space_group_name_H-M   'P 1'
#
loop_
_entity.id
_entity.type
_entity.pdbx_description
1 polymer ?
#
loop_
_entity_poly.entity_id
_entity_poly.type
_entity_poly.pdbx_seq_one_letter_code
_entity_poly.pdbx_strand_id
1 'polypeptide(L)'
;MSGANAATTNLAPQARRVLGLYRKLLKIGKAMPTETRSSLVLSRVKADFRANKAEQDPQEIENMIQLAEVQVDNLEIQRDHLSELAKNPNLFIPVDIHKNAKPRVSRFMKGPPLSWEIKAAQEAKDRARQQRQQQQNSEKPRHGTPGHSCKDHKH
;
A
#
# COMPACT_ATOMS: atom_id res chain seq x y z
N MET A 1 44.16 -36.61 25.60
CA MET A 1 42.91 -36.00 26.09
C MET A 1 42.18 -35.33 24.93
N SER A 2 41.17 -35.99 24.36
CA SER A 2 40.20 -35.36 23.43
C SER A 2 38.92 -36.18 23.46
N GLY A 3 38.05 -35.88 24.42
CA GLY A 3 36.70 -36.43 24.50
C GLY A 3 35.70 -35.27 24.51
N ALA A 4 35.18 -34.89 23.35
CA ALA A 4 34.04 -33.99 23.23
C ALA A 4 33.46 -34.08 21.81
N ASN A 5 32.58 -35.06 21.55
CA ASN A 5 31.69 -35.08 20.37
C ASN A 5 30.56 -36.14 20.48
N ALA A 6 30.02 -36.38 21.68
CA ALA A 6 29.00 -37.42 21.91
C ALA A 6 27.63 -36.89 22.37
N ALA A 7 27.35 -35.58 22.29
CA ALA A 7 26.12 -35.00 22.83
C ALA A 7 24.98 -34.78 21.81
N THR A 8 25.17 -35.09 20.52
CA THR A 8 24.23 -34.68 19.46
C THR A 8 23.25 -35.76 18.98
N THR A 9 23.25 -36.96 19.57
CA THR A 9 22.63 -38.14 18.92
C THR A 9 21.23 -38.52 19.39
N ASN A 10 20.66 -37.96 20.46
CA ASN A 10 19.33 -38.38 20.96
C ASN A 10 18.23 -37.32 20.83
N LEU A 11 18.13 -36.66 19.67
CA LEU A 11 16.91 -35.94 19.29
C LEU A 11 15.89 -36.94 18.72
N ALA A 12 14.65 -36.87 19.19
CA ALA A 12 13.53 -37.63 18.64
C ALA A 12 13.47 -37.48 17.10
N PRO A 13 13.09 -38.52 16.36
CA PRO A 13 13.10 -38.51 14.89
C PRO A 13 12.31 -37.32 14.30
N GLN A 14 11.20 -36.94 14.91
CA GLN A 14 10.41 -35.77 14.54
C GLN A 14 11.20 -34.47 14.73
N ALA A 15 11.90 -34.28 15.85
CA ALA A 15 12.70 -33.07 16.10
C ALA A 15 13.81 -32.88 15.05
N ARG A 16 14.38 -33.97 14.54
CA ARG A 16 15.35 -33.91 13.43
C ARG A 16 14.70 -33.45 12.12
N ARG A 17 13.51 -33.98 11.79
CA ARG A 17 12.72 -33.55 10.61
C ARG A 17 12.37 -32.06 10.69
N VAL A 18 11.82 -31.64 11.83
CA VAL A 18 11.45 -30.23 12.09
C VAL A 18 12.65 -29.29 11.90
N LEU A 19 13.82 -29.63 12.48
CA LEU A 19 15.03 -28.82 12.30
C LEU A 19 15.54 -28.81 10.85
N GLY A 20 15.43 -29.93 10.14
CA GLY A 20 15.76 -30.02 8.72
C GLY A 20 14.89 -29.09 7.88
N LEU A 21 13.57 -29.14 8.08
CA LEU A 21 12.60 -28.30 7.40
C LEU A 21 12.81 -26.81 7.71
N TYR A 22 13.01 -26.47 8.99
CA TYR A 22 13.32 -25.10 9.39
C TYR A 22 14.53 -24.54 8.65
N ARG A 23 15.63 -25.32 8.60
CA ARG A 23 16.85 -24.91 7.87
C ARG A 23 16.61 -24.79 6.37
N LYS A 24 15.84 -25.71 5.77
CA LYS A 24 15.49 -25.68 4.33
C LYS A 24 14.69 -24.41 4.00
N LEU A 25 13.63 -24.12 4.78
CA LEU A 25 12.82 -22.91 4.64
C LEU A 25 13.63 -21.63 4.79
N LEU A 26 14.53 -21.55 5.77
CA LEU A 26 15.42 -20.40 5.92
C LEU A 26 16.38 -20.24 4.74
N LYS A 27 16.88 -21.35 4.18
CA LYS A 27 17.75 -21.33 3.00
C LYS A 27 16.98 -20.82 1.77
N ILE A 28 15.76 -21.29 1.55
CA ILE A 28 14.90 -20.83 0.46
C ILE A 28 14.57 -19.34 0.63
N GLY A 29 14.18 -18.90 1.83
CA GLY A 29 13.88 -17.50 2.10
C GLY A 29 15.06 -16.56 1.82
N LYS A 30 16.30 -16.98 2.13
CA LYS A 30 17.52 -16.22 1.78
C LYS A 30 17.81 -16.19 0.28
N ALA A 31 17.34 -17.17 -0.48
CA ALA A 31 17.54 -17.27 -1.92
C ALA A 31 16.44 -16.55 -2.74
N MET A 32 15.50 -15.88 -2.08
CA MET A 32 14.49 -15.08 -2.77
C MET A 32 15.14 -13.90 -3.52
N PRO A 33 14.65 -13.54 -4.72
CA PRO A 33 15.31 -12.57 -5.59
C PRO A 33 15.22 -11.12 -5.09
N THR A 34 14.26 -10.80 -4.22
CA THR A 34 14.10 -9.44 -3.66
C THR A 34 14.23 -9.45 -2.14
N GLU A 35 14.83 -8.41 -1.58
CA GLU A 35 15.06 -8.27 -0.14
C GLU A 35 13.75 -8.22 0.66
N THR A 36 12.73 -7.52 0.13
CA THR A 36 11.40 -7.46 0.75
C THR A 36 10.77 -8.84 0.88
N ARG A 37 10.88 -9.69 -0.15
CA ARG A 37 10.35 -11.06 -0.09
C ARG A 37 11.19 -11.93 0.82
N SER A 38 12.50 -11.80 0.78
CA SER A 38 13.40 -12.53 1.67
C SER A 38 13.07 -12.25 3.14
N SER A 39 12.97 -10.98 3.53
CA SER A 39 12.65 -10.58 4.90
C SER A 39 11.25 -11.03 5.34
N LEU A 40 10.25 -10.97 4.46
CA LEU A 40 8.91 -11.48 4.72
C LEU A 40 8.91 -12.98 4.99
N VAL A 41 9.53 -13.78 4.11
CA VAL A 41 9.57 -15.24 4.26
C VAL A 41 10.34 -15.62 5.53
N LEU A 42 11.50 -15.00 5.77
CA LEU A 42 12.31 -15.29 6.96
C LEU A 42 11.60 -14.91 8.27
N SER A 43 10.92 -13.78 8.31
CA SER A 43 10.17 -13.36 9.51
C SER A 43 8.99 -14.29 9.77
N ARG A 44 8.26 -14.69 8.72
CA ARG A 44 7.13 -15.61 8.84
C ARG A 44 7.55 -17.00 9.32
N VAL A 45 8.57 -17.60 8.69
CA VAL A 45 9.09 -18.92 9.10
C VAL A 45 9.55 -18.89 10.56
N LYS A 46 10.26 -17.85 10.99
CA LYS A 46 10.68 -17.71 12.39
C LYS A 46 9.49 -17.57 13.33
N ALA A 47 8.46 -16.82 12.94
CA ALA A 47 7.27 -16.62 13.76
C ALA A 47 6.49 -17.94 13.93
N ASP A 48 6.24 -18.66 12.83
CA ASP A 48 5.46 -19.90 12.84
C ASP A 48 6.14 -21.00 13.68
N PHE A 49 7.46 -21.17 13.56
CA PHE A 49 8.20 -22.15 14.38
C PHE A 49 8.30 -21.74 15.85
N ARG A 50 8.30 -20.44 16.17
CA ARG A 50 8.28 -19.96 17.56
C ARG A 50 6.90 -20.13 18.19
N ALA A 51 5.84 -19.84 17.44
CA ALA A 51 4.47 -19.97 17.90
C ALA A 51 4.14 -21.41 18.31
N ASN A 52 4.65 -22.39 17.55
CA ASN A 52 4.37 -23.80 17.76
C ASN A 52 5.45 -24.55 18.56
N LYS A 53 6.39 -23.83 19.19
CA LYS A 53 7.51 -24.46 19.92
C LYS A 53 7.07 -25.31 21.11
N ALA A 54 5.96 -24.95 21.74
CA ALA A 54 5.44 -25.59 22.94
C ALA A 54 4.43 -26.70 22.65
N GLU A 55 4.17 -27.02 21.37
CA GLU A 55 3.24 -28.08 21.00
C GLU A 55 3.77 -29.44 21.46
N GLN A 56 2.89 -30.26 22.02
CA GLN A 56 3.22 -31.58 22.57
C GLN A 56 2.39 -32.69 21.94
N ASP A 57 1.25 -32.36 21.30
CA ASP A 57 0.44 -33.37 20.64
C ASP A 57 1.20 -33.94 19.42
N PRO A 58 1.53 -35.24 19.41
CA PRO A 58 2.24 -35.87 18.31
C PRO A 58 1.50 -35.77 16.97
N GLN A 59 0.17 -35.73 16.99
CA GLN A 59 -0.64 -35.64 15.78
C GLN A 59 -0.56 -34.23 15.18
N GLU A 60 -0.67 -33.19 16.01
CA GLU A 60 -0.51 -31.80 15.56
C GLU A 60 0.91 -31.52 15.09
N ILE A 61 1.92 -32.08 15.75
CA ILE A 61 3.32 -31.98 15.31
C ILE A 61 3.48 -32.56 13.89
N GLU A 62 2.91 -33.74 13.62
CA GLU A 62 3.01 -34.35 12.29
C GLU A 62 2.23 -33.54 11.23
N ASN A 63 1.04 -33.02 11.57
CA ASN A 63 0.28 -32.12 10.69
C ASN A 63 1.09 -30.88 10.32
N MET A 64 1.78 -30.28 11.30
CA MET A 64 2.64 -29.11 11.07
C MET A 64 3.88 -29.45 10.23
N ILE A 65 4.46 -30.64 10.41
CA ILE A 65 5.58 -31.11 9.59
C ILE A 65 5.13 -31.25 8.13
N GLN A 66 3.98 -31.87 7.87
CA GLN A 66 3.41 -32.00 6.52
C GLN A 66 3.11 -30.63 5.90
N LEU A 67 2.54 -29.71 6.68
CA LEU A 67 2.31 -28.34 6.22
C LEU A 67 3.63 -27.65 5.85
N ALA A 68 4.69 -27.83 6.64
CA ALA A 68 6.00 -27.27 6.35
C ALA A 68 6.65 -27.90 5.10
N GLU A 69 6.43 -29.19 4.83
CA GLU A 69 6.84 -29.85 3.59
C GLU A 69 6.14 -29.22 2.37
N VAL A 70 4.83 -29.00 2.43
CA VAL A 70 4.08 -28.31 1.37
C VAL A 70 4.57 -26.87 1.19
N GLN A 71 4.87 -26.16 2.27
CA GLN A 71 5.42 -24.81 2.21
C GLN A 71 6.79 -24.76 1.55
N VAL A 72 7.64 -25.76 1.79
CA VAL A 72 8.93 -25.90 1.12
C VAL A 72 8.74 -25.98 -0.39
N ASP A 73 7.89 -26.87 -0.87
CA ASP A 73 7.67 -27.08 -2.31
C ASP A 73 7.11 -25.82 -2.98
N ASN A 74 6.13 -25.19 -2.33
CA ASN A 74 5.54 -23.93 -2.80
C ASN A 74 6.57 -22.80 -2.89
N LEU A 75 7.44 -22.66 -1.88
CA LEU A 75 8.45 -21.61 -1.87
C LEU A 75 9.59 -21.89 -2.85
N GLU A 76 9.92 -23.15 -3.13
CA GLU A 76 10.90 -23.52 -4.16
C GLU A 76 10.38 -23.12 -5.55
N ILE A 77 9.13 -23.46 -5.88
CA ILE A 77 8.49 -23.06 -7.14
C ILE A 77 8.43 -21.53 -7.27
N GLN A 78 7.99 -20.83 -6.21
CA GLN A 78 7.94 -19.37 -6.21
C GLN A 78 9.31 -18.74 -6.39
N ARG A 79 10.33 -19.24 -5.68
CA ARG A 79 11.70 -18.74 -5.83
C ARG A 79 12.16 -18.86 -7.27
N ASP A 80 11.96 -20.01 -7.89
CA ASP A 80 12.43 -20.27 -9.26
C ASP A 80 11.71 -19.40 -10.27
N HIS A 81 10.38 -19.35 -10.19
CA HIS A 81 9.57 -18.50 -11.05
C HIS A 81 9.93 -17.01 -10.91
N LEU A 82 10.06 -16.52 -9.69
CA LEU A 82 10.40 -15.12 -9.44
C LEU A 82 11.84 -14.79 -9.85
N SER A 83 12.75 -15.75 -9.75
CA SER A 83 14.13 -15.60 -10.22
C SER A 83 14.21 -15.57 -11.74
N GLU A 84 13.36 -16.33 -12.43
CA GLU A 84 13.21 -16.26 -13.89
C GLU A 84 12.65 -14.90 -14.33
N LEU A 85 11.58 -14.43 -13.67
CA LEU A 85 11.02 -13.10 -13.93
C LEU A 85 12.04 -11.98 -13.67
N ALA A 86 12.86 -12.11 -12.64
CA ALA A 86 13.91 -11.13 -12.33
C ALA A 86 14.98 -11.03 -13.43
N LYS A 87 15.22 -12.12 -14.19
CA LYS A 87 16.15 -12.13 -15.33
C LYS A 87 15.54 -11.52 -16.59
N ASN A 88 14.21 -11.58 -16.73
CA ASN A 88 13.48 -11.19 -17.94
C ASN A 88 12.55 -10.00 -17.66
N PRO A 89 13.06 -8.76 -17.61
CA PRO A 89 12.26 -7.58 -17.27
C PRO A 89 11.15 -7.28 -18.30
N ASN A 90 11.22 -7.84 -19.51
CA ASN A 90 10.19 -7.70 -20.54
C ASN A 90 8.90 -8.50 -20.25
N LEU A 91 8.93 -9.41 -19.27
CA LEU A 91 7.73 -10.11 -18.78
C LEU A 91 6.96 -9.29 -17.74
N PHE A 92 7.50 -8.15 -17.30
CA PHE A 92 6.79 -7.21 -16.44
C PHE A 92 5.85 -6.37 -17.30
N ILE A 93 4.55 -6.66 -17.28
CA ILE A 93 3.55 -5.67 -17.67
C ILE A 93 3.50 -4.66 -16.52
N PRO A 94 3.96 -3.41 -16.69
CA PRO A 94 3.83 -2.41 -15.65
C PRO A 94 2.34 -2.10 -15.53
N VAL A 95 1.68 -2.75 -14.58
CA VAL A 95 0.40 -2.24 -14.10
C VAL A 95 0.78 -1.06 -13.24
N ASP A 96 0.77 0.13 -13.84
CA ASP A 96 1.02 1.37 -13.12
C ASP A 96 -0.15 1.65 -12.16
N ILE A 97 -0.08 1.05 -10.97
CA ILE A 97 -1.03 1.29 -9.88
C ILE A 97 -0.98 2.77 -9.45
N HIS A 98 0.13 3.47 -9.70
CA HIS A 98 0.35 4.84 -9.25
C HIS A 98 0.18 5.93 -10.31
N LYS A 99 0.03 5.61 -11.61
CA LYS A 99 -0.14 6.66 -12.65
C LYS A 99 -1.39 7.52 -12.44
N ASN A 100 -2.41 6.98 -11.78
CA ASN A 100 -3.69 7.66 -11.52
C ASN A 100 -3.93 7.97 -10.03
N ALA A 101 -2.97 7.67 -9.15
CA ALA A 101 -3.11 7.94 -7.72
C ALA A 101 -2.93 9.44 -7.48
N LYS A 102 -4.01 10.22 -7.61
CA LYS A 102 -4.04 11.60 -7.11
C LYS A 102 -3.60 11.56 -5.65
N PRO A 103 -2.61 12.36 -5.23
CA PRO A 103 -2.20 12.39 -3.83
C PRO A 103 -3.42 12.75 -3.00
N ARG A 104 -3.95 11.78 -2.23
CA ARG A 104 -4.97 12.02 -1.21
C ARG A 104 -4.26 12.76 -0.08
N VAL A 105 -4.00 14.05 -0.27
CA VAL A 105 -3.55 14.91 0.82
C VAL A 105 -4.71 14.96 1.80
N SER A 106 -4.57 14.21 2.89
CA SER A 106 -5.54 14.19 3.98
C SER A 106 -5.79 15.62 4.42
N ARG A 107 -7.07 16.00 4.54
CA ARG A 107 -7.49 17.32 5.04
C ARG A 107 -6.93 17.58 6.45
N PHE A 108 -6.58 16.52 7.18
CA PHE A 108 -5.99 16.54 8.51
C PHE A 108 -4.49 16.91 8.51
N MET A 109 -3.77 16.64 7.42
CA MET A 109 -2.33 16.95 7.29
C MET A 109 -2.06 18.38 6.81
N LYS A 110 -3.10 19.13 6.40
CA LYS A 110 -2.94 20.51 5.94
C LYS A 110 -2.79 21.53 7.08
N GLY A 111 -2.92 21.09 8.33
CA GLY A 111 -2.91 21.98 9.50
C GLY A 111 -4.04 23.02 9.46
N PRO A 112 -4.20 23.82 10.52
CA PRO A 112 -5.06 25.00 10.47
C PRO A 112 -4.52 25.99 9.43
N PRO A 113 -5.38 26.65 8.64
CA PRO A 113 -4.93 27.66 7.67
C PRO A 113 -4.20 28.80 8.40
N LEU A 114 -3.14 29.31 7.79
CA LEU A 114 -2.35 30.39 8.38
C LEU A 114 -3.19 31.68 8.41
N SER A 115 -2.99 32.53 9.41
CA SER A 115 -3.80 33.73 9.63
C SER A 115 -3.82 34.72 8.44
N TRP A 116 -2.76 34.72 7.64
CA TRP A 116 -2.67 35.53 6.41
C TRP A 116 -3.51 34.94 5.26
N GLU A 117 -3.66 33.62 5.18
CA GLU A 117 -4.52 32.96 4.17
C GLU A 117 -5.98 33.28 4.42
N ILE A 118 -6.38 33.29 5.69
CA ILE A 118 -7.73 33.68 6.12
C ILE A 118 -8.01 35.14 5.75
N LYS A 119 -7.05 36.04 6.02
CA LYS A 119 -7.17 37.47 5.65
C LYS A 119 -7.27 37.65 4.15
N ALA A 120 -6.43 36.98 3.36
CA ALA A 120 -6.46 37.08 1.89
C ALA A 120 -7.78 36.56 1.31
N ALA A 121 -8.32 35.46 1.83
CA ALA A 121 -9.61 34.92 1.42
C ALA A 121 -10.78 35.85 1.76
N GLN A 122 -10.72 36.53 2.91
CA GLN A 122 -11.71 37.51 3.32
C GLN A 122 -11.66 38.76 2.43
N GLU A 123 -10.46 39.29 2.18
CA GLU A 123 -10.26 40.44 1.30
C GLU A 123 -10.73 40.16 -0.13
N ALA A 124 -10.50 38.94 -0.64
CA ALA A 124 -11.00 38.52 -1.95
C ALA A 124 -12.54 38.49 -2.01
N LYS A 125 -13.20 38.02 -0.95
CA LYS A 125 -14.68 38.05 -0.84
C LYS A 125 -15.22 39.48 -0.79
N ASP A 126 -14.55 40.36 -0.05
CA ASP A 126 -14.97 41.75 0.10
C ASP A 126 -14.80 42.51 -1.22
N ARG A 127 -13.69 42.29 -1.95
CA ARG A 127 -13.49 42.82 -3.31
C ARG A 127 -14.55 42.33 -4.28
N ALA A 128 -14.89 41.03 -4.25
CA ALA A 128 -15.93 40.46 -5.10
C ALA A 128 -17.32 41.06 -4.81
N ARG A 129 -17.63 41.34 -3.53
CA ARG A 129 -18.88 42.02 -3.14
C ARG A 129 -18.91 43.48 -3.62
N GLN A 130 -17.80 44.21 -3.49
CA GLN A 130 -17.70 45.58 -3.98
C GLN A 130 -17.88 45.66 -5.51
N GLN A 131 -17.26 44.73 -6.26
CA GLN A 131 -17.44 44.66 -7.71
C GLN A 131 -18.89 44.39 -8.11
N ARG A 132 -19.58 43.47 -7.42
CA ARG A 132 -21.01 43.20 -7.65
C ARG A 132 -21.88 44.41 -7.35
N GLN A 133 -21.60 45.16 -6.29
CA GLN A 133 -22.36 46.38 -5.97
C GLN A 133 -22.14 47.50 -7.00
N GLN A 134 -20.92 47.66 -7.53
CA GLN A 134 -20.65 48.64 -8.59
C GLN A 134 -21.41 48.31 -9.88
N GLN A 135 -21.44 47.02 -10.28
CA GLN A 135 -22.20 46.57 -11.44
C GLN A 135 -23.71 46.82 -11.30
N GLN A 136 -24.28 46.57 -10.11
CA GLN A 136 -25.70 46.82 -9.84
C GLN A 136 -26.06 48.32 -9.81
N ASN A 137 -25.13 49.20 -9.42
CA ASN A 137 -25.38 50.65 -9.41
C ASN A 137 -25.27 51.27 -10.81
N SER A 138 -24.50 50.70 -11.73
CA SER A 138 -24.43 51.15 -13.13
C SER A 138 -25.63 50.73 -13.98
N GLU A 139 -26.42 49.74 -13.54
CA GLU A 139 -27.56 49.21 -14.29
C GLU A 139 -28.93 49.82 -13.89
N LYS A 140 -28.99 50.80 -12.98
CA LYS A 140 -30.26 51.50 -12.67
C LYS A 140 -30.73 52.29 -13.91
N PRO A 141 -31.82 51.89 -14.60
CA PRO A 141 -32.33 52.63 -15.74
C PRO A 141 -32.96 53.92 -15.25
N ARG A 142 -32.59 55.06 -15.84
CA ARG A 142 -33.34 56.30 -15.66
C ARG A 142 -34.71 56.10 -16.31
N HIS A 143 -35.78 56.09 -15.53
CA HIS A 143 -37.15 56.06 -16.01
C HIS A 143 -37.43 57.31 -16.87
N GLY A 144 -37.30 57.16 -18.19
CA GLY A 144 -37.88 58.06 -19.18
C GLY A 144 -39.30 57.60 -19.47
N THR A 145 -40.26 58.48 -19.26
CA THR A 145 -41.67 58.36 -19.63
C THR A 145 -41.83 57.91 -21.09
N PRO A 146 -42.67 56.90 -21.42
CA PRO A 146 -42.89 56.50 -22.80
C PRO A 146 -43.72 57.58 -23.51
N GLY A 147 -43.04 58.36 -24.37
CA GLY A 147 -43.68 59.27 -25.32
C GLY A 147 -44.39 58.51 -26.44
N HIS A 148 -45.59 58.96 -26.73
CA HIS A 148 -46.36 58.68 -27.95
C HIS A 148 -45.56 58.91 -29.25
N SER A 149 -45.67 57.97 -30.21
CA SER A 149 -45.76 58.24 -31.66
C SER A 149 -46.16 56.96 -32.39
N CYS A 150 -47.41 56.80 -32.84
CA CYS A 150 -47.90 57.12 -34.19
C CYS A 150 -47.07 56.53 -35.37
N LYS A 151 -47.72 55.56 -36.04
CA LYS A 151 -48.07 55.51 -37.47
C LYS A 151 -47.11 54.94 -38.53
N ASP A 152 -47.79 54.24 -39.46
CA ASP A 152 -47.52 53.99 -40.89
C ASP A 152 -46.51 52.89 -41.26
N HIS A 153 -46.66 52.08 -42.31
CA HIS A 153 -47.70 51.84 -43.32
C HIS A 153 -47.29 50.58 -44.13
N LYS A 154 -48.29 49.90 -44.71
CA LYS A 154 -48.27 49.12 -45.98
C LYS A 154 -47.34 47.91 -46.14
N HIS A 155 -47.95 46.74 -46.39
CA HIS A 155 -48.03 46.19 -47.74
C HIS A 155 -49.30 45.34 -47.91
#